data_AF-A0A7R8VL34-F1
#
_entry.id   AF-A0A7R8VL34-F1
#
_cell.length_a   1.000
_cell.length_b   1.000
_cell.length_c   1.000
_cell.angle_alpha   90.00
_cell.angle_beta   90.00
_cell.angle_gamma   90.00
#
_symmetry.space_group_name_H-M   'P 1'
#
loop_
_entity.id
_entity.type
_entity.pdbx_description
1 polymer ?
#
loop_
_entity_poly.entity_id
_entity_poly.type
_entity_poly.pdbx_seq_one_letter_code
_entity_poly.pdbx_strand_id
1 'polypeptide(L)'
;MVKIQLTDVNDNPPVFYPLQYNVSLREGTAVPAAAVVAVAASDPDSGRYGTLSYRIVAGNEAGMFRIERSSGEIFVSKPAQLSTRSRSTYHLNVSVTDGGGLRAPQDAEVFLNVVDPSQTSPVFERTHYSFSVREDVNKGTGIGAVRATVTDSGKCSPRFSCYLQRRLQRVSVVFLCSD
;
A
#
# COMPACT_ATOMS: atom_id res chain seq x y z
N MET A 1 57.92 11.12 -23.44
CA MET A 1 56.77 10.77 -22.56
C MET A 1 55.53 10.71 -23.43
N VAL A 2 54.83 9.59 -23.45
CA VAL A 2 53.60 9.39 -24.23
C VAL A 2 52.42 9.37 -23.26
N LYS A 3 51.37 10.11 -23.56
CA LYS A 3 50.13 10.18 -22.76
C LYS A 3 49.04 9.43 -23.52
N ILE A 4 48.57 8.32 -22.97
CA ILE A 4 47.43 7.56 -23.50
C ILE A 4 46.19 8.02 -22.73
N GLN A 5 45.14 8.44 -23.44
CA GLN A 5 43.84 8.75 -22.87
C GLN A 5 42.84 7.69 -23.32
N LEU A 6 42.22 6.99 -22.36
CA LEU A 6 41.10 6.10 -22.62
C LEU A 6 39.83 6.94 -22.63
N THR A 7 39.08 6.88 -23.72
CA THR A 7 37.76 7.49 -23.84
C THR A 7 36.70 6.42 -23.65
N ASP A 8 35.74 6.71 -22.79
CA ASP A 8 34.61 5.86 -22.49
C ASP A 8 33.65 5.71 -23.69
N VAL A 9 33.04 4.54 -23.83
CA VAL A 9 32.02 4.22 -24.84
C VAL A 9 30.77 3.75 -24.10
N ASN A 10 29.60 4.16 -24.58
CA ASN A 10 28.32 3.80 -23.97
C ASN A 10 27.95 2.34 -24.28
N ASP A 11 28.53 1.40 -23.54
CA ASP A 11 28.38 -0.04 -23.78
C ASP A 11 27.76 -0.80 -22.59
N ASN A 12 27.49 -0.12 -21.47
CA ASN A 12 26.80 -0.71 -20.34
C ASN A 12 25.43 -0.05 -20.16
N PRO A 13 24.31 -0.77 -20.34
CA PRO A 13 23.00 -0.21 -20.03
C PRO A 13 22.78 -0.11 -18.51
N PRO A 14 21.94 0.84 -18.04
CA PRO A 14 21.58 0.92 -16.64
C PRO A 14 20.91 -0.35 -16.11
N VAL A 15 21.11 -0.69 -14.84
CA VAL A 15 20.51 -1.87 -14.20
C VAL A 15 19.83 -1.48 -12.89
N PHE A 16 18.54 -1.82 -12.74
CA PHE A 16 17.82 -1.65 -11.49
C PHE A 16 18.24 -2.67 -10.43
N TYR A 17 18.38 -2.22 -9.19
CA TYR A 17 18.48 -3.11 -8.03
C TYR A 17 17.95 -2.42 -6.75
N PRO A 18 16.90 -2.95 -6.10
CA PRO A 18 16.10 -4.13 -6.49
C PRO A 18 15.20 -3.88 -7.71
N LEU A 19 14.63 -4.95 -8.28
CA LEU A 19 13.63 -4.88 -9.36
C LEU A 19 12.21 -4.67 -8.86
N GLN A 20 11.93 -4.94 -7.58
CA GLN A 20 10.59 -4.80 -6.99
C GLN A 20 10.65 -4.01 -5.68
N TYR A 21 9.68 -3.10 -5.52
CA TYR A 21 9.52 -2.20 -4.39
C TYR A 21 8.10 -2.33 -3.85
N ASN A 22 7.95 -2.67 -2.57
CA ASN A 22 6.66 -2.79 -1.90
C ASN A 22 6.56 -1.72 -0.80
N VAL A 23 5.60 -0.80 -0.92
CA VAL A 23 5.50 0.35 -0.03
C VAL A 23 4.06 0.56 0.42
N SER A 24 3.88 0.92 1.69
CA SER A 24 2.57 1.28 2.25
C SER A 24 2.44 2.80 2.38
N LEU A 25 1.34 3.33 1.86
CA LEU A 25 0.99 4.74 1.83
C LEU A 25 -0.17 5.01 2.77
N ARG A 26 -0.07 5.99 3.65
CA ARG A 26 -1.22 6.39 4.46
C ARG A 26 -2.21 7.18 3.62
N GLU A 27 -3.49 6.87 3.71
CA GLU A 27 -4.50 7.75 3.11
C GLU A 27 -4.45 9.15 3.77
N GLY A 28 -4.80 10.19 3.01
CA GLY A 28 -4.78 11.57 3.51
C GLY A 28 -3.38 12.13 3.82
N THR A 29 -2.30 11.51 3.33
CA THR A 29 -0.92 12.04 3.48
C THR A 29 -0.85 13.49 2.99
N ALA A 30 -0.42 14.42 3.86
CA ALA A 30 -0.41 15.86 3.60
C ALA A 30 0.66 16.31 2.58
N VAL A 31 0.48 17.49 1.98
CA VAL A 31 1.42 18.16 1.05
C VAL A 31 2.29 19.17 1.81
N PRO A 32 3.61 19.29 1.50
CA PRO A 32 4.36 18.46 0.58
C PRO A 32 4.64 17.09 1.20
N ALA A 33 4.22 16.04 0.50
CA ALA A 33 4.53 14.68 0.93
C ALA A 33 6.03 14.45 0.71
N ALA A 34 6.70 13.88 1.72
CA ALA A 34 8.01 13.26 1.54
C ALA A 34 7.96 12.26 0.38
N ALA A 35 9.11 11.98 -0.23
CA ALA A 35 9.21 10.93 -1.25
C ALA A 35 8.63 9.62 -0.69
N VAL A 36 7.77 8.98 -1.47
CA VAL A 36 7.13 7.70 -1.13
C VAL A 36 8.17 6.58 -1.17
N VAL A 37 8.97 6.60 -2.22
CA VAL A 37 10.02 5.62 -2.51
C VAL A 37 10.98 6.23 -3.51
N ALA A 38 12.24 5.83 -3.44
CA ALA A 38 13.22 6.09 -4.50
C ALA A 38 13.56 4.77 -5.18
N VAL A 39 13.36 4.69 -6.50
CA VAL A 39 13.91 3.58 -7.28
C VAL A 39 15.38 3.84 -7.55
N ALA A 40 16.17 2.77 -7.68
CA ALA A 40 17.62 2.87 -7.84
C ALA A 40 18.10 1.98 -8.98
N ALA A 41 18.87 2.57 -9.87
CA ALA A 41 19.63 1.89 -10.89
C ALA A 41 21.09 2.34 -10.87
N SER A 42 21.96 1.50 -11.44
CA SER A 42 23.39 1.77 -11.59
C SER A 42 23.81 1.58 -13.04
N ASP A 43 24.71 2.46 -13.50
CA ASP A 43 25.37 2.39 -14.79
C ASP A 43 26.86 2.66 -14.58
N PRO A 44 27.76 1.74 -14.97
CA PRO A 44 29.19 1.89 -14.74
C PRO A 44 29.88 2.85 -15.73
N ASP A 45 29.19 3.31 -16.77
CA ASP A 45 29.76 4.21 -17.77
C ASP A 45 30.02 5.61 -17.18
N SER A 46 30.94 6.36 -17.80
CA SER A 46 31.44 7.62 -17.25
C SER A 46 30.72 8.85 -17.83
N GLY A 47 30.64 9.91 -17.01
CA GLY A 47 30.10 11.20 -17.44
C GLY A 47 28.62 11.11 -17.86
N ARG A 48 28.30 11.55 -19.08
CA ARG A 48 26.92 11.54 -19.58
C ARG A 48 26.35 10.13 -19.76
N TYR A 49 27.22 9.16 -20.04
CA TYR A 49 26.85 7.76 -20.25
C TYR A 49 26.46 7.07 -18.94
N GLY A 50 26.98 7.51 -17.79
CA GLY A 50 26.47 7.08 -16.48
C GLY A 50 25.32 7.94 -15.92
N THR A 51 24.84 8.96 -16.63
CA THR A 51 23.82 9.89 -16.10
C THR A 51 22.42 9.33 -16.33
N LEU A 52 21.72 9.01 -15.24
CA LEU A 52 20.43 8.32 -15.29
C LEU A 52 19.23 9.27 -15.37
N SER A 53 18.21 8.84 -16.13
CA SER A 53 16.91 9.49 -16.24
C SER A 53 15.77 8.49 -16.02
N TYR A 54 15.01 8.69 -14.93
CA TYR A 54 13.90 7.83 -14.54
C TYR A 54 12.55 8.31 -15.07
N ARG A 55 11.65 7.37 -15.39
CA ARG A 55 10.29 7.66 -15.85
C ARG A 55 9.30 6.56 -15.49
N ILE A 56 8.10 6.94 -15.04
CA ILE A 56 6.96 6.02 -14.92
C ILE A 56 6.38 5.80 -16.32
N VAL A 57 6.37 4.55 -16.77
CA VAL A 57 5.94 4.17 -18.13
C VAL A 57 4.57 3.48 -18.17
N ALA A 58 4.11 2.90 -17.06
CA ALA A 58 2.77 2.30 -16.94
C ALA A 58 2.22 2.38 -15.51
N GLY A 59 0.90 2.23 -15.35
CA GLY A 59 0.25 2.12 -14.05
C GLY A 59 -0.10 3.45 -13.36
N ASN A 60 0.13 4.57 -14.06
CA ASN A 60 -0.09 5.93 -13.56
C ASN A 60 -1.00 6.75 -14.51
N GLU A 61 -1.98 6.12 -15.13
CA GLU A 61 -2.87 6.71 -16.13
C GLU A 61 -3.68 7.89 -15.54
N ALA A 62 -4.00 7.81 -14.25
CA ALA A 62 -4.71 8.86 -13.52
C ALA A 62 -3.80 10.02 -13.06
N GLY A 63 -2.48 9.95 -13.27
CA GLY A 63 -1.52 10.96 -12.83
C GLY A 63 -1.52 11.13 -11.31
N MET A 64 -1.62 10.02 -10.58
CA MET A 64 -1.63 9.98 -9.11
C MET A 64 -0.23 10.18 -8.53
N PHE A 65 0.80 9.83 -9.29
CA PHE A 65 2.19 9.89 -8.90
C PHE A 65 3.03 10.70 -9.89
N ARG A 66 4.12 11.27 -9.40
CA ARG A 66 5.20 11.86 -10.21
C ARG A 66 6.53 11.26 -9.79
N ILE A 67 7.47 11.16 -10.71
CA ILE A 67 8.84 10.73 -10.43
C ILE A 67 9.80 11.87 -10.73
N GLU A 68 10.77 12.10 -9.86
CA GLU A 68 11.89 12.99 -10.12
C GLU A 68 12.90 12.28 -11.02
N ARG A 69 13.23 12.91 -12.15
CA ARG A 69 13.96 12.21 -13.22
C ARG A 69 15.40 11.91 -12.86
N SER A 70 16.02 12.70 -11.99
CA SER A 70 17.42 12.55 -11.60
C SER A 70 17.61 11.63 -10.39
N SER A 71 16.73 11.70 -9.39
CA SER A 71 16.86 10.92 -8.15
C SER A 71 16.07 9.62 -8.15
N GLY A 72 15.11 9.44 -9.05
CA GLY A 72 14.21 8.28 -9.03
C GLY A 72 13.16 8.34 -7.89
N GLU A 73 13.06 9.46 -7.19
CA GLU A 73 12.09 9.66 -6.10
C GLU A 73 10.67 9.81 -6.64
N ILE A 74 9.75 8.98 -6.14
CA ILE A 74 8.34 9.00 -6.49
C ILE A 74 7.56 9.76 -5.42
N PHE A 75 6.69 10.67 -5.84
CA PHE A 75 5.86 11.50 -4.98
C PHE A 75 4.38 11.34 -5.34
N VAL A 76 3.50 11.55 -4.37
CA VAL A 76 2.05 11.61 -4.60
C VAL A 76 1.69 12.99 -5.17
N SER A 77 1.03 13.01 -6.32
CA SER A 77 0.56 14.24 -6.99
C SER A 77 -0.84 14.67 -6.53
N LYS A 78 -1.70 13.71 -6.14
CA LYS A 78 -3.11 13.96 -5.79
C LYS A 78 -3.47 13.32 -4.44
N PRO A 79 -2.93 13.80 -3.32
CA PRO A 79 -3.12 13.16 -2.02
C PRO A 79 -4.58 13.13 -1.55
N ALA A 80 -5.39 14.13 -1.91
CA ALA A 80 -6.82 14.16 -1.58
C ALA A 80 -7.63 13.02 -2.25
N GLN A 81 -7.08 12.39 -3.30
CA GLN A 81 -7.70 11.26 -4.00
C GLN A 81 -7.15 9.90 -3.55
N LEU A 82 -6.13 9.91 -2.69
CA LEU A 82 -5.51 8.70 -2.14
C LEU A 82 -6.36 8.17 -0.98
N SER A 83 -7.24 7.20 -1.25
CA SER A 83 -8.09 6.57 -0.25
C SER A 83 -8.26 5.08 -0.50
N THR A 84 -8.36 4.30 0.58
CA THR A 84 -8.64 2.86 0.51
C THR A 84 -9.99 2.54 -0.12
N ARG A 85 -10.97 3.47 -0.05
CA ARG A 85 -12.31 3.28 -0.63
C ARG A 85 -12.36 3.43 -2.13
N SER A 86 -11.50 4.27 -2.70
CA SER A 86 -11.45 4.48 -4.15
C SER A 86 -10.55 3.44 -4.79
N ARG A 87 -9.32 3.32 -4.29
CA ARG A 87 -8.33 2.37 -4.80
C ARG A 87 -7.24 2.13 -3.75
N SER A 88 -7.19 0.91 -3.24
CA SER A 88 -6.25 0.49 -2.21
C SER A 88 -4.87 0.10 -2.75
N THR A 89 -4.70 -0.14 -4.06
CA THR A 89 -3.43 -0.59 -4.64
C THR A 89 -3.09 0.10 -5.95
N TYR A 90 -1.81 0.42 -6.12
CA TYR A 90 -1.23 0.90 -7.37
C TYR A 90 -0.01 0.06 -7.73
N HIS A 91 0.14 -0.21 -9.02
CA HIS A 91 1.27 -0.95 -9.56
C HIS A 91 1.87 -0.10 -10.67
N LEU A 92 3.08 0.42 -10.46
CA LEU A 92 3.78 1.29 -11.40
C LEU A 92 4.96 0.54 -12.02
N ASN A 93 5.15 0.72 -13.33
CA ASN A 93 6.39 0.30 -13.99
C ASN A 93 7.27 1.52 -14.21
N VAL A 94 8.52 1.44 -13.77
CA VAL A 94 9.50 2.51 -13.90
C VAL A 94 10.64 2.08 -14.80
N SER A 95 10.89 2.87 -15.85
CA SER A 95 12.04 2.69 -16.74
C SER A 95 13.15 3.66 -16.36
N VAL A 96 14.40 3.28 -16.63
CA VAL A 96 15.56 4.18 -16.57
C VAL A 96 16.30 4.14 -17.91
N THR A 97 16.85 5.28 -18.31
CA THR A 97 17.69 5.44 -19.51
C THR A 97 18.89 6.29 -19.13
N ASP A 98 20.06 5.95 -19.67
CA ASP A 98 21.25 6.78 -19.53
C ASP A 98 21.21 8.05 -20.41
N GLY A 99 22.28 8.85 -20.41
CA GLY A 99 22.41 10.01 -21.29
C GLY A 99 22.82 9.67 -22.73
N GLY A 100 23.17 8.41 -23.01
CA GLY A 100 23.52 7.89 -24.35
C GLY A 100 22.34 7.27 -25.11
N GLY A 101 21.22 7.02 -24.43
CA GLY A 101 20.03 6.37 -24.95
C GLY A 101 19.90 4.87 -24.65
N LEU A 102 20.85 4.23 -23.94
CA LEU A 102 20.63 2.84 -23.50
C LEU A 102 19.65 2.81 -22.34
N ARG A 103 18.71 1.87 -22.45
CA ARG A 103 17.64 1.67 -21.49
C ARG A 103 17.92 0.41 -20.69
N ALA A 104 17.51 0.41 -19.42
CA ALA A 104 17.51 -0.82 -18.64
C ALA A 104 16.72 -1.93 -19.36
N PRO A 105 17.24 -3.18 -19.35
CA PRO A 105 16.61 -4.31 -20.03
C PRO A 105 15.28 -4.72 -19.39
N GLN A 106 15.09 -4.39 -18.11
CA GLN A 106 13.87 -4.65 -17.35
C GLN A 106 13.44 -3.39 -16.60
N ASP A 107 12.13 -3.18 -16.48
CA ASP A 107 11.55 -2.10 -15.69
C ASP A 107 11.41 -2.49 -14.23
N ALA A 108 11.51 -1.51 -13.34
CA ALA A 108 11.27 -1.70 -11.92
C ALA A 108 9.76 -1.74 -11.61
N GLU A 109 9.39 -2.79 -10.90
CA GLU A 109 8.18 -3.12 -10.16
C GLU A 109 7.88 -2.22 -8.96
N VAL A 110 6.93 -1.28 -8.96
CA VAL A 110 6.58 -0.52 -7.74
C VAL A 110 5.13 -0.78 -7.32
N PHE A 111 4.94 -1.49 -6.22
CA PHE A 111 3.64 -1.78 -5.61
C PHE A 111 3.40 -0.85 -4.42
N LEU A 112 2.36 -0.01 -4.54
CA LEU A 112 1.96 0.95 -3.54
C LEU A 112 0.61 0.52 -2.94
N ASN A 113 0.59 0.26 -1.64
CA ASN A 113 -0.59 -0.16 -0.90
C ASN A 113 -1.10 0.98 -0.02
N VAL A 114 -2.30 1.49 -0.29
CA VAL A 114 -2.92 2.52 0.55
C VAL A 114 -3.49 1.86 1.79
N VAL A 115 -3.13 2.40 2.96
CA VAL A 115 -3.61 1.99 4.26
C VAL A 115 -4.37 3.12 4.92
N ASP A 116 -5.53 2.81 5.49
CA ASP A 116 -6.28 3.72 6.34
C ASP A 116 -5.84 3.47 7.79
N PRO A 117 -5.08 4.39 8.41
CA PRO A 117 -4.62 4.20 9.78
C PRO A 117 -5.77 4.25 10.81
N SER A 118 -6.95 4.72 10.42
CA SER A 118 -8.15 4.71 11.26
C SER A 118 -8.94 3.40 11.13
N GLN A 119 -8.77 2.63 10.04
CA GLN A 119 -9.39 1.32 9.88
C GLN A 119 -8.71 0.26 10.75
N THR A 120 -9.21 0.10 11.96
CA THR A 120 -8.98 -1.10 12.77
C THR A 120 -10.22 -1.99 12.69
N SER A 121 -9.99 -3.30 12.52
CA SER A 121 -11.09 -4.26 12.67
C SER A 121 -11.63 -4.17 14.10
N PRO A 122 -12.96 -4.18 14.31
CA PRO A 122 -13.54 -4.20 15.65
C PRO A 122 -12.94 -5.34 16.47
N VAL A 123 -12.43 -5.02 17.65
CA VAL A 123 -11.92 -6.01 18.59
C VAL A 123 -12.93 -6.16 19.71
N PHE A 124 -13.32 -7.39 20.03
CA PHE A 124 -14.13 -7.65 21.22
C PHE A 124 -13.36 -7.20 22.47
N GLU A 125 -14.04 -6.53 23.40
CA GLU A 125 -13.41 -6.12 24.67
C GLU A 125 -12.94 -7.32 25.50
N ARG A 126 -13.55 -8.48 25.28
CA ARG A 126 -13.24 -9.73 25.96
C ARG A 126 -13.03 -10.85 24.97
N THR A 127 -12.11 -11.75 25.30
CA THR A 127 -11.88 -12.98 24.54
C THR A 127 -13.00 -14.02 24.73
N HIS A 128 -13.80 -13.87 25.79
CA HIS A 128 -14.90 -14.78 26.12
C HIS A 128 -16.09 -14.03 26.72
N TYR A 129 -17.29 -14.36 26.27
CA TYR A 129 -18.56 -13.92 26.86
C TYR A 129 -19.36 -15.15 27.25
N SER A 130 -19.91 -15.17 28.46
CA SER A 130 -20.78 -16.24 28.96
C SER A 130 -22.08 -15.61 29.47
N PHE A 131 -23.20 -16.19 29.08
CA PHE A 131 -24.53 -15.72 29.46
C PHE A 131 -25.37 -16.92 29.89
N SER A 132 -26.15 -16.76 30.95
CA SER A 132 -27.06 -17.77 31.46
C SER A 132 -28.50 -17.25 31.37
N VAL A 133 -29.38 -18.05 30.81
CA VAL A 133 -30.81 -17.73 30.69
C VAL A 133 -31.62 -18.88 31.30
N ARG A 134 -32.73 -18.55 31.95
CA ARG A 134 -33.66 -19.57 32.43
C ARG A 134 -34.46 -20.13 31.26
N GLU A 135 -34.84 -21.39 31.35
CA GLU A 135 -35.54 -22.08 30.27
C GLU A 135 -36.99 -21.60 30.06
N ASP A 136 -37.57 -20.95 31.07
CA ASP A 136 -38.97 -20.48 31.12
C ASP A 136 -39.15 -19.04 30.63
N VAL A 137 -38.13 -18.43 30.02
CA VAL A 137 -38.22 -17.06 29.52
C VAL A 137 -39.09 -16.95 28.26
N ASN A 138 -39.80 -15.82 28.16
CA ASN A 138 -40.62 -15.51 27.00
C ASN A 138 -39.79 -15.35 25.72
N LYS A 139 -40.42 -15.62 24.57
CA LYS A 139 -39.80 -15.33 23.27
C LYS A 139 -39.50 -13.84 23.17
N GLY A 140 -38.27 -13.51 22.76
CA GLY A 140 -37.79 -12.14 22.65
C GLY A 140 -36.99 -11.65 23.86
N THR A 141 -36.81 -12.46 24.91
CA THR A 141 -35.94 -12.11 26.04
C THR A 141 -34.48 -11.95 25.61
N GLY A 142 -33.91 -10.78 25.87
CA GLY A 142 -32.48 -10.52 25.67
C GLY A 142 -31.62 -11.26 26.69
N ILE A 143 -30.62 -12.01 26.22
CA ILE A 143 -29.77 -12.89 27.05
C ILE A 143 -28.48 -12.19 27.48
N GLY A 144 -28.06 -11.16 26.74
CA GLY A 144 -26.86 -10.38 27.03
C GLY A 144 -26.45 -9.50 25.86
N ALA A 145 -25.44 -8.67 26.08
CA ALA A 145 -24.83 -7.82 25.06
C ALA A 145 -23.32 -8.07 25.02
N VAL A 146 -22.76 -8.11 23.82
CA VAL A 146 -21.30 -8.11 23.60
C VAL A 146 -20.90 -6.71 23.16
N ARG A 147 -19.69 -6.28 23.57
CA ARG A 147 -19.15 -4.97 23.24
C ARG A 147 -17.85 -5.16 22.48
N ALA A 148 -17.74 -4.45 21.37
CA ALA A 148 -16.52 -4.37 20.60
C ALA A 148 -16.16 -2.89 20.47
N THR A 149 -14.86 -2.61 20.51
CA THR A 149 -14.34 -1.29 20.28
C THR A 149 -13.79 -1.24 18.86
N VAL A 150 -14.21 -0.21 18.13
CA VAL A 150 -13.57 0.25 16.91
C VAL A 150 -12.85 1.53 17.33
N THR A 151 -11.56 1.68 17.01
CA THR A 151 -10.87 2.95 17.32
C THR A 151 -11.27 4.07 16.36
N ASP A 152 -11.98 3.77 15.27
CA ASP A 152 -12.62 4.75 14.40
C ASP A 152 -13.96 5.24 14.98
N SER A 153 -14.07 6.56 15.09
CA SER A 153 -15.19 7.29 15.67
C SER A 153 -16.36 7.51 14.70
N GLY A 154 -16.43 6.81 13.55
CA GLY A 154 -17.43 7.18 12.53
C GLY A 154 -18.04 6.14 11.60
N LYS A 155 -17.48 4.94 11.36
CA LYS A 155 -17.94 4.18 10.16
C LYS A 155 -18.25 2.70 10.24
N CYS A 156 -18.28 2.07 11.41
CA CYS A 156 -18.78 0.70 11.54
C CYS A 156 -20.02 0.66 12.44
N SER A 157 -21.19 0.37 11.86
CA SER A 157 -22.37 -0.05 12.62
C SER A 157 -22.34 -1.58 12.73
N PRO A 158 -21.88 -2.17 13.85
CA PRO A 158 -21.79 -3.61 13.95
C PRO A 158 -23.20 -4.23 13.89
N ARG A 159 -23.42 -5.13 12.93
CA ARG A 159 -24.58 -6.03 12.94
C ARG A 159 -24.18 -7.35 13.59
N PHE A 160 -24.90 -7.72 14.65
CA PHE A 160 -24.69 -8.96 15.37
C PHE A 160 -25.65 -10.02 14.84
N SER A 161 -25.12 -11.15 14.39
CA SER A 161 -25.91 -12.36 14.12
C SER A 161 -25.50 -13.45 15.09
N CYS A 162 -26.47 -13.98 15.84
CA CYS A 162 -26.28 -15.03 16.84
C CYS A 162 -27.00 -16.30 16.39
N TYR A 163 -26.34 -17.45 16.45
CA TYR A 163 -26.95 -18.76 16.21
C TYR A 163 -26.79 -19.64 17.45
N LEU A 164 -27.89 -20.28 17.87
CA LEU A 164 -27.94 -21.18 19.01
C LEU A 164 -27.69 -22.62 18.52
N GLN A 165 -26.49 -23.16 18.76
CA GLN A 165 -26.24 -24.58 18.54
C GLN A 165 -26.81 -25.39 19.72
N ARG A 166 -27.99 -26.00 19.51
CA ARG A 166 -28.73 -26.78 20.53
C ARG A 166 -27.93 -27.91 21.20
N ARG A 167 -26.81 -28.36 20.61
CA ARG A 167 -25.92 -29.39 21.18
C ARG A 167 -24.75 -28.86 22.01
N LEU A 168 -24.36 -27.59 21.86
CA LEU A 168 -23.14 -27.06 22.48
C LEU A 168 -23.40 -25.92 23.47
N GLN A 169 -24.65 -25.44 23.61
CA GLN A 169 -24.99 -24.23 24.39
C GLN A 169 -24.06 -23.04 24.07
N ARG A 170 -23.57 -22.96 22.83
CA ARG A 170 -22.66 -21.91 22.37
C ARG A 170 -23.40 -20.94 21.47
N VAL A 171 -23.16 -19.65 21.69
CA VAL A 171 -23.58 -18.55 20.84
C VAL A 171 -22.35 -18.07 20.09
N SER A 172 -22.36 -18.19 18.76
CA SER A 172 -21.33 -17.62 17.90
C SER A 172 -21.80 -16.25 17.40
N VAL A 173 -20.93 -15.25 17.53
CA VAL A 173 -21.16 -13.88 17.05
C VAL A 173 -20.22 -13.64 15.87
N VAL A 174 -20.77 -13.21 14.73
CA VAL A 174 -20.00 -12.86 13.53
C VAL A 174 -20.23 -11.39 13.19
N PHE A 175 -19.17 -10.66 12.86
CA PHE A 175 -19.25 -9.30 12.35
C PHE A 175 -19.50 -9.30 10.84
N LEU A 176 -20.47 -8.51 10.41
CA LEU A 176 -20.65 -8.12 9.02
C LEU A 176 -20.44 -6.60 8.94
N CYS A 177 -19.32 -6.17 8.34
CA CYS A 177 -19.20 -4.80 7.87
C CYS A 177 -20.06 -4.68 6.60
N SER A 178 -20.91 -3.67 6.52
CA SER A 178 -21.60 -3.34 5.26
C SER A 178 -20.71 -2.38 4.47
N ASP A 179 -20.49 -2.69 3.19
CA ASP A 179 -19.66 -1.92 2.25
C ASP A 179 -20.15 -0.47 2.08
#